data_AF-A0A9D5DFV0-F1
#
_entry.id   AF-A0A9D5DFV0-F1
#
_cell.length_a   1.000
_cell.length_b   1.000
_cell.length_c   1.000
_cell.angle_alpha   90.00
_cell.angle_beta   90.00
_cell.angle_gamma   90.00
#
_symmetry.space_group_name_H-M   'P 1'
#
loop_
_entity.id
_entity.type
_entity.pdbx_description
1 polymer ?
#
loop_
_entity_poly.entity_id
_entity_poly.type
_entity_poly.pdbx_seq_one_letter_code
_entity_poly.pdbx_strand_id
1 'polypeptide(L)'
;MRDFNYRQSHTDDSSSANNDESGNAGNHQSSLSTWMLCLEEDLDKEIYVVLRDGRQFTGIFRSFDQYGSLCLEKSFEVFSTKEYYNEVYQGCMVFRGDNLMLCGLIDQNVKSNIAKRIPLADILKIKQEEKALKAANSNNSPNVFEWIPDDSI
;
A
#
# COMPACT_ATOMS: atom_id res chain seq x y z
N MET A 1 38.42 12.26 9.20
CA MET A 1 39.52 12.25 10.18
C MET A 1 38.95 12.58 11.56
N ARG A 2 38.75 11.56 12.39
CA ARG A 2 38.60 11.74 13.84
C ARG A 2 39.43 10.65 14.50
N ASP A 3 40.36 11.10 15.31
CA ASP A 3 41.51 10.36 15.80
C ASP A 3 41.20 9.48 17.00
N PHE A 4 41.99 8.41 17.04
CA PHE A 4 42.25 7.53 18.17
C PHE A 4 42.82 8.31 19.37
N ASN A 5 42.33 7.99 20.57
CA ASN A 5 43.13 7.49 21.72
C ASN A 5 42.39 7.69 23.04
N TYR A 6 42.11 6.60 23.74
CA TYR A 6 42.22 6.57 25.19
C TYR A 6 42.79 5.21 25.62
N ARG A 7 43.92 5.25 26.33
CA ARG A 7 44.69 4.11 26.81
C ARG A 7 44.88 4.25 28.33
N GLN A 8 44.53 3.21 29.09
CA GLN A 8 45.14 2.74 30.36
C GLN A 8 44.27 1.58 30.88
N SER A 9 44.73 0.49 31.51
CA SER A 9 46.04 0.01 31.98
C SER A 9 45.90 -1.46 32.40
N HIS A 10 47.02 -2.20 32.36
CA HIS A 10 47.30 -3.55 32.87
C HIS A 10 46.45 -4.11 34.03
N THR A 11 46.14 -5.41 33.95
CA THR A 11 46.73 -6.46 34.83
C THR A 11 46.79 -7.78 34.07
N ASP A 12 47.95 -8.42 34.05
CA ASP A 12 48.14 -9.81 33.61
C ASP A 12 47.54 -10.76 34.65
N ASP A 13 46.80 -11.78 34.21
CA ASP A 13 46.79 -13.05 34.92
C ASP A 13 46.53 -14.21 33.94
N SER A 14 47.33 -15.24 34.13
CA SER A 14 47.47 -16.39 33.26
C SER A 14 46.51 -17.50 33.63
N SER A 15 45.81 -18.08 32.66
CA SER A 15 45.47 -19.51 32.65
C SER A 15 44.98 -19.95 31.27
N SER A 16 45.57 -21.03 30.79
CA SER A 16 45.30 -21.71 29.54
C SER A 16 44.04 -22.57 29.65
N ALA A 17 43.10 -22.43 28.71
CA ALA A 17 42.21 -23.51 28.27
C ALA A 17 41.42 -23.08 27.02
N ASN A 18 41.85 -23.56 25.86
CA ASN A 18 41.11 -23.84 24.63
C ASN A 18 39.73 -23.16 24.44
N ASN A 19 39.74 -22.06 23.69
CA ASN A 19 38.56 -21.59 22.96
C ASN A 19 38.49 -22.34 21.62
N ASP A 20 37.35 -22.97 21.35
CA ASP A 20 36.69 -22.98 20.05
C ASP A 20 35.21 -23.36 20.25
N GLU A 21 34.53 -22.62 21.14
CA GLU A 21 33.08 -22.44 21.01
C GLU A 21 32.87 -21.46 19.84
N SER A 22 32.45 -22.00 18.71
CA SER A 22 32.00 -21.24 17.55
C SER A 22 30.72 -20.48 17.90
N GLY A 23 30.91 -19.32 18.51
CA GLY A 23 29.89 -18.31 18.71
C GLY A 23 29.32 -17.89 17.37
N ASN A 24 28.14 -18.42 17.05
CA ASN A 24 27.29 -17.98 15.96
C ASN A 24 26.98 -16.49 16.18
N ALA A 25 27.76 -15.61 15.55
CA ALA A 25 27.46 -14.20 15.44
C ALA A 25 26.17 -14.08 14.61
N GLY A 26 25.03 -14.10 15.30
CA GLY A 26 23.74 -13.89 14.71
C GLY A 26 23.71 -12.52 14.05
N ASN A 27 23.93 -12.51 12.73
CA ASN A 27 23.57 -11.42 11.85
C ASN A 27 22.08 -11.15 12.05
N HIS A 28 21.74 -10.23 12.95
CA HIS A 28 20.41 -9.63 13.05
C HIS A 28 20.26 -8.62 11.91
N GLN A 29 20.49 -9.08 10.68
CA GLN A 29 19.95 -8.40 9.52
C GLN A 29 18.44 -8.64 9.63
N SER A 30 17.69 -7.66 10.13
CA SER A 30 16.24 -7.68 10.05
C SER A 30 15.88 -7.69 8.55
N SER A 31 15.77 -8.88 7.99
CA SER A 31 15.40 -9.08 6.60
C SER A 31 13.99 -8.55 6.46
N LEU A 32 13.84 -7.34 5.89
CA LEU A 32 12.54 -6.87 5.44
C LEU A 32 11.96 -7.96 4.53
N SER A 33 10.70 -8.34 4.78
CA SER A 33 9.98 -9.21 3.87
C SER A 33 9.91 -8.57 2.48
N THR A 34 9.92 -9.39 1.44
CA THR A 34 9.96 -8.93 0.03
C THR A 34 8.91 -7.86 -0.28
N TRP A 35 7.70 -7.97 0.28
CA TRP A 35 6.65 -6.97 0.08
C TRP A 35 6.96 -5.61 0.69
N MET A 36 7.69 -5.56 1.81
CA MET A 36 8.11 -4.29 2.42
C MET A 36 9.16 -3.59 1.55
N LEU A 37 10.06 -4.35 0.92
CA LEU A 37 11.03 -3.82 -0.03
C LEU A 37 10.33 -3.19 -1.25
N CYS A 38 9.30 -3.85 -1.80
CA CYS A 38 8.52 -3.29 -2.90
C CYS A 38 7.83 -1.97 -2.52
N LEU A 39 7.27 -1.87 -1.31
CA LEU A 39 6.65 -0.62 -0.85
C LEU A 39 7.68 0.49 -0.58
N GLU A 40 8.86 0.14 -0.07
CA GLU A 40 9.95 1.10 0.13
C GLU A 40 10.38 1.76 -1.18
N GLU A 41 10.47 0.98 -2.26
CA GLU A 41 10.78 1.50 -3.59
C GLU A 41 9.72 2.47 -4.13
N ASP A 42 8.49 2.42 -3.62
CA ASP A 42 7.34 3.22 -4.05
C ASP A 42 7.10 4.48 -3.22
N LEU A 43 7.91 4.73 -2.20
CA LEU A 43 7.86 5.97 -1.43
C LEU A 43 8.06 7.20 -2.34
N ASP A 44 7.39 8.27 -1.95
CA ASP A 44 7.34 9.57 -2.62
C ASP A 44 6.72 9.54 -4.03
N LYS A 45 6.13 8.42 -4.45
CA LYS A 45 5.36 8.32 -5.70
C LYS A 45 3.87 8.48 -5.44
N GLU A 46 3.13 8.81 -6.50
CA GLU A 46 1.67 8.83 -6.47
C GLU A 46 1.13 7.41 -6.59
N ILE A 47 0.30 7.01 -5.63
CA ILE A 47 -0.35 5.70 -5.61
C ILE A 47 -1.86 5.82 -5.63
N TYR A 48 -2.51 4.77 -6.12
CA TYR A 48 -3.94 4.54 -6.01
C TYR A 48 -4.23 3.54 -4.90
N VAL A 49 -5.25 3.79 -4.08
CA VAL A 49 -5.64 2.97 -2.94
C VAL A 49 -7.12 2.65 -3.00
N VAL A 50 -7.48 1.38 -2.81
CA VAL A 50 -8.88 0.92 -2.71
C VAL A 50 -9.11 0.34 -1.32
N LEU A 51 -10.18 0.79 -0.66
CA LEU A 51 -10.60 0.31 0.65
C LEU A 51 -11.70 -0.75 0.54
N ARG A 52 -11.91 -1.50 1.63
CA ARG A 52 -12.93 -2.56 1.73
C ARG A 52 -14.37 -2.08 1.52
N ASP A 53 -14.66 -0.83 1.82
CA ASP A 53 -15.96 -0.21 1.59
C ASP A 53 -16.15 0.27 0.14
N GLY A 54 -15.15 0.05 -0.72
CA GLY A 54 -15.15 0.45 -2.13
C GLY A 54 -14.77 1.92 -2.35
N ARG A 55 -14.35 2.64 -1.30
CA ARG A 55 -13.78 3.99 -1.47
C ARG A 55 -12.41 3.91 -2.12
N GLN A 56 -12.12 4.91 -2.94
CA GLN A 56 -10.93 4.96 -3.77
C GLN A 56 -10.19 6.25 -3.48
N PHE A 57 -8.86 6.19 -3.40
CA PHE A 57 -8.03 7.34 -3.11
C PHE A 57 -6.81 7.40 -4.01
N THR A 58 -6.34 8.61 -4.26
CA THR A 58 -5.01 8.90 -4.79
C THR A 58 -4.24 9.75 -3.81
N GLY A 59 -2.90 9.72 -3.87
CA GLY A 59 -2.06 10.59 -3.06
C GLY A 59 -0.59 10.20 -3.13
N ILE A 60 0.26 11.04 -2.56
CA ILE A 60 1.71 10.81 -2.49
C ILE A 60 2.01 9.90 -1.31
N PHE A 61 2.60 8.74 -1.58
CA PHE A 61 2.93 7.75 -0.56
C PHE A 61 4.13 8.19 0.28
N ARG A 62 3.95 8.39 1.58
CA ARG A 62 5.00 8.95 2.47
C ARG A 62 5.60 7.98 3.44
N SER A 63 4.81 7.04 3.95
CA SER A 63 5.31 6.03 4.89
C SER A 63 4.37 4.86 4.99
N PHE A 64 4.91 3.74 5.44
CA PHE A 64 4.13 2.56 5.80
C PHE A 64 4.67 1.94 7.10
N ASP A 65 3.91 0.99 7.65
CA ASP A 65 4.33 0.16 8.78
C ASP A 65 4.30 -1.34 8.44
N GLN A 66 4.81 -2.16 9.36
CA GLN A 66 4.83 -3.62 9.22
C GLN A 66 3.42 -4.27 9.15
N TYR A 67 2.37 -3.52 9.47
CA TYR A 67 0.97 -3.97 9.39
C TYR A 67 0.31 -3.56 8.06
N GLY A 68 1.06 -2.91 7.17
CA GLY A 68 0.56 -2.40 5.90
C GLY A 68 -0.26 -1.12 6.04
N SER A 69 -0.25 -0.43 7.18
CA SER A 69 -0.85 0.91 7.25
C SER A 69 -0.07 1.87 6.38
N LEU A 70 -0.75 2.78 5.69
CA LEU A 70 -0.14 3.73 4.75
C LEU A 70 -0.42 5.17 5.17
N CYS A 71 0.56 6.05 5.00
CA CYS A 71 0.39 7.49 5.10
C CYS A 71 0.47 8.11 3.71
N LEU A 72 -0.58 8.82 3.30
CA LEU A 72 -0.60 9.60 2.07
C LEU A 72 -0.63 11.09 2.37
N GLU A 73 0.17 11.86 1.64
CA GLU A 73 0.07 13.31 1.56
C GLU A 73 -0.72 13.70 0.31
N LYS A 74 -1.35 14.88 0.33
CA LYS A 74 -2.14 15.44 -0.79
C LYS A 74 -3.15 14.42 -1.34
N SER A 75 -3.84 13.75 -0.44
CA SER A 75 -4.78 12.70 -0.79
C SER A 75 -6.05 13.27 -1.40
N PHE A 76 -6.61 12.55 -2.37
CA PHE A 76 -7.91 12.82 -2.96
C PHE A 76 -8.78 11.58 -2.86
N GLU A 77 -10.04 11.75 -2.46
CA GLU A 77 -11.05 10.70 -2.61
C GLU A 77 -11.61 10.73 -4.03
N VAL A 78 -11.54 9.60 -4.71
CA VAL A 78 -11.93 9.44 -6.12
C VAL A 78 -13.33 8.87 -6.21
N PHE A 79 -14.21 9.61 -6.87
CA PHE A 79 -15.50 9.14 -7.33
C PHE A 79 -15.36 8.89 -8.83
N SER A 80 -15.53 7.64 -9.25
CA SER A 80 -15.44 7.26 -10.66
C SER A 80 -16.62 6.39 -11.09
N THR A 81 -16.98 6.52 -12.37
CA THR A 81 -17.83 5.62 -13.15
C THR A 81 -17.13 5.31 -14.48
N LYS A 82 -17.77 4.57 -15.39
CA LYS A 82 -17.19 4.26 -16.71
C LYS A 82 -16.88 5.51 -17.54
N GLU A 83 -17.68 6.56 -17.39
CA GLU A 83 -17.64 7.74 -18.25
C GLU A 83 -17.28 9.02 -17.51
N TYR A 84 -17.41 9.05 -16.18
CA TYR A 84 -17.30 10.27 -15.39
C TYR A 84 -16.41 10.07 -14.17
N TYR A 85 -15.78 11.15 -13.72
CA TYR A 85 -15.04 11.16 -12.47
C TYR A 85 -15.12 12.50 -11.72
N ASN A 86 -14.84 12.46 -10.43
CA ASN A 86 -14.62 13.62 -9.58
C ASN A 86 -13.63 13.25 -8.47
N GLU A 87 -12.88 14.24 -8.00
CA GLU A 87 -11.88 14.08 -6.94
C GLU A 87 -12.09 15.15 -5.89
N VAL A 88 -12.11 14.72 -4.62
CA VAL A 88 -12.30 15.59 -3.45
C VAL A 88 -11.02 15.56 -2.62
N TYR A 89 -10.42 16.72 -2.38
CA TYR A 89 -9.19 16.81 -1.61
C TYR A 89 -9.41 16.49 -0.13
N GLN A 90 -8.56 15.63 0.43
CA GLN A 90 -8.63 15.14 1.81
C GLN A 90 -7.39 15.51 2.66
N GLY A 91 -6.34 16.11 2.08
CA GLY A 91 -5.14 16.50 2.83
C GLY A 91 -4.20 15.33 3.11
N CYS A 92 -3.75 15.19 4.36
CA CYS A 92 -2.92 14.05 4.77
C CYS A 92 -3.79 12.99 5.44
N MET A 93 -3.70 11.75 4.98
CA MET A 93 -4.50 10.65 5.52
C MET A 93 -3.62 9.47 5.92
N VAL A 94 -4.02 8.81 7.01
CA VAL A 94 -3.47 7.51 7.42
C VAL A 94 -4.53 6.45 7.19
N PHE A 95 -4.20 5.47 6.36
CA PHE A 95 -5.03 4.30 6.10
C PHE A 95 -4.56 3.14 6.96
N ARG A 96 -5.48 2.57 7.73
CA ARG A 96 -5.19 1.38 8.54
C ARG A 96 -5.05 0.15 7.62
N GLY A 97 -3.99 -0.63 7.82
CA GLY A 97 -3.62 -1.73 6.92
C GLY A 97 -4.70 -2.79 6.71
N ASP A 98 -5.52 -3.05 7.73
CA ASP A 98 -6.65 -3.96 7.59
C ASP A 98 -7.66 -3.46 6.55
N ASN A 99 -7.98 -2.17 6.50
CA ASN A 99 -9.00 -1.61 5.61
C ASN A 99 -8.59 -1.54 4.14
N LEU A 100 -7.31 -1.79 3.83
CA LEU A 100 -6.80 -1.80 2.47
C LEU A 100 -7.24 -3.08 1.74
N MET A 101 -7.76 -2.92 0.53
CA MET A 101 -7.95 -4.02 -0.41
C MET A 101 -6.79 -4.13 -1.39
N LEU A 102 -6.35 -3.01 -1.94
CA LEU A 102 -5.29 -2.92 -2.94
C LEU A 102 -4.65 -1.53 -2.90
N CYS A 103 -3.35 -1.47 -3.16
CA CYS A 103 -2.66 -0.26 -3.52
C CYS A 103 -1.67 -0.50 -4.68
N GLY A 104 -1.34 0.54 -5.43
CA GLY A 104 -0.32 0.44 -6.48
C GLY A 104 -0.04 1.77 -7.17
N LEU A 105 1.06 1.81 -7.91
CA LEU A 105 1.44 2.98 -8.69
C LEU A 105 0.44 3.31 -9.79
N ILE A 106 0.28 4.60 -10.05
CA ILE A 106 -0.51 5.10 -11.18
C ILE A 106 0.44 5.32 -12.36
N ASP A 107 0.18 4.64 -13.48
CA ASP A 107 0.93 4.88 -14.71
C ASP A 107 0.43 6.17 -15.37
N GLN A 108 1.28 7.19 -15.33
CA GLN A 108 1.02 8.49 -15.94
C GLN A 108 1.08 8.46 -17.48
N ASN A 109 1.65 7.41 -18.08
CA ASN A 109 1.82 7.27 -19.53
C ASN A 109 0.63 6.59 -20.21
N VAL A 110 -0.22 5.89 -19.45
CA VAL A 110 -1.45 5.32 -20.00
C VAL A 110 -2.37 6.47 -20.37
N LYS A 111 -2.63 6.63 -21.67
CA LYS A 111 -3.70 7.50 -22.17
C LYS A 111 -4.98 7.07 -21.49
N SER A 112 -5.43 7.85 -20.51
CA SER A 112 -6.69 7.58 -19.83
C SER A 112 -7.77 7.48 -20.89
N ASN A 113 -8.60 6.43 -20.85
CA ASN A 113 -9.94 6.56 -21.42
C ASN A 113 -10.55 7.73 -20.66
N ILE A 114 -10.58 8.91 -21.29
CA ILE A 114 -10.71 10.19 -20.59
C ILE A 114 -12.15 10.29 -20.08
N ALA A 115 -12.40 9.74 -18.89
CA ALA A 115 -13.62 10.00 -18.15
C ALA A 115 -13.76 11.52 -18.01
N LYS A 116 -14.98 12.03 -18.16
CA LYS A 116 -15.25 13.46 -18.07
C LYS A 116 -15.39 13.87 -16.62
N ARG A 117 -14.72 14.95 -16.23
CA ARG A 117 -14.89 15.50 -14.87
C ARG A 117 -16.27 16.15 -14.74
N ILE A 118 -17.06 15.75 -13.75
CA ILE A 118 -18.38 16.32 -13.45
C ILE A 118 -18.46 16.77 -11.99
N PRO A 119 -19.43 17.63 -11.61
CA PRO A 119 -19.62 18.01 -10.22
C PRO A 119 -19.89 16.82 -9.30
N LEU A 120 -19.45 16.93 -8.05
CA LEU A 120 -19.61 15.86 -7.04
C LEU A 120 -21.08 15.45 -6.86
N ALA A 121 -22.00 16.42 -6.87
CA ALA A 121 -23.43 16.14 -6.71
C ALA A 121 -23.99 15.23 -7.80
N ASP A 122 -23.50 15.34 -9.04
CA ASP A 122 -24.02 14.59 -10.18
C ASP A 122 -23.47 13.16 -10.20
N ILE A 123 -22.17 12.98 -9.92
CA ILE A 123 -21.58 11.63 -9.83
C ILE A 123 -22.15 10.82 -8.66
N LEU A 124 -22.45 11.46 -7.53
CA LEU A 124 -23.04 10.77 -6.38
C LEU A 124 -24.44 10.23 -6.69
N LYS A 125 -25.26 10.98 -7.45
CA LYS A 125 -26.57 10.51 -7.92
C LYS A 125 -26.42 9.28 -8.82
N ILE A 126 -25.53 9.34 -9.81
CA ILE A 126 -25.26 8.23 -10.73
C ILE A 126 -24.82 6.98 -9.94
N LYS A 127 -23.89 7.11 -8.99
CA LYS A 127 -23.43 5.96 -8.18
C LYS A 127 -24.52 5.39 -7.27
N GLN A 128 -25.42 6.22 -6.76
CA GLN A 128 -26.57 5.76 -5.97
C GLN A 128 -27.54 4.94 -6.82
N GLU A 129 -27.84 5.42 -8.03
CA GLU A 129 -28.71 4.71 -8.98
C GLU A 129 -28.09 3.37 -9.42
N GLU A 130 -26.79 3.33 -9.74
CA GLU A 130 -26.08 2.08 -10.07
C GLU A 130 -26.12 1.07 -8.90
N LYS A 131 -25.95 1.55 -7.66
CA LYS A 131 -26.00 0.70 -6.47
C LYS A 131 -27.42 0.15 -6.25
N ALA A 132 -28.44 0.98 -6.44
CA ALA A 132 -29.84 0.55 -6.35
C ALA A 132 -30.20 -0.49 -7.42
N LEU A 133 -29.75 -0.28 -8.66
CA LEU A 133 -29.93 -1.24 -9.76
C LEU A 133 -29.23 -2.58 -9.48
N LYS A 134 -27.99 -2.55 -8.97
CA LYS A 134 -27.26 -3.77 -8.59
C LYS A 134 -27.95 -4.53 -7.46
N ALA A 135 -28.46 -3.82 -6.45
CA ALA A 135 -29.20 -4.42 -5.34
C ALA A 135 -30.56 -5.00 -5.80
N ALA A 136 -31.23 -4.36 -6.76
CA ALA A 136 -32.45 -4.90 -7.36
C ALA A 136 -32.16 -6.18 -8.16
N ASN A 137 -31.07 -6.19 -8.93
CA ASN A 137 -30.67 -7.33 -9.76
C ASN A 137 -30.10 -8.51 -8.95
N SER A 138 -29.44 -8.28 -7.81
CA SER A 138 -28.95 -9.36 -6.94
C SER A 138 -30.07 -10.21 -6.37
N ASN A 139 -31.30 -9.70 -6.33
CA ASN A 139 -32.46 -10.47 -5.89
C ASN A 139 -32.99 -11.43 -6.97
N ASN A 140 -32.48 -11.36 -8.20
CA ASN A 140 -33.01 -12.12 -9.36
C ASN A 140 -32.03 -13.14 -9.96
N SER A 141 -30.80 -13.24 -9.42
CA SER A 141 -29.81 -14.23 -9.83
C SER A 141 -29.31 -14.98 -8.60
N PRO A 142 -29.34 -16.32 -8.56
CA PRO A 142 -28.66 -17.05 -7.48
C PRO A 142 -27.17 -16.72 -7.53
N ASN A 143 -26.54 -16.51 -6.37
CA ASN A 143 -25.10 -16.29 -6.21
C ASN A 143 -24.32 -17.56 -6.61
N VAL A 144 -24.26 -17.87 -7.90
CA VAL A 144 -23.38 -18.89 -8.44
C VAL A 144 -22.21 -18.16 -9.08
N PHE A 145 -21.06 -18.22 -8.42
CA PHE A 145 -19.81 -17.80 -9.03
C PHE A 145 -19.46 -18.84 -10.09
N GLU A 146 -19.78 -18.54 -11.35
CA GLU A 146 -19.50 -19.42 -12.48
C GLU A 146 -18.09 -19.10 -13.00
N TRP A 147 -17.12 -19.86 -12.53
CA TRP A 147 -15.76 -19.83 -13.06
C TRP A 147 -15.78 -20.47 -14.46
N ILE A 148 -15.56 -19.68 -15.50
CA ILE A 148 -15.39 -20.16 -16.86
C ILE A 148 -13.88 -20.32 -17.09
N PRO A 149 -13.35 -21.55 -17.20
CA PRO A 149 -11.99 -21.77 -17.65
C PRO A 149 -11.81 -21.17 -19.05
N ASP A 150 -10.71 -20.46 -19.26
CA ASP A 150 -10.26 -20.13 -20.60
C ASP A 150 -9.58 -21.38 -21.18
N ASP A 151 -10.26 -22.08 -22.08
CA ASP A 151 -9.74 -23.28 -22.76
C ASP A 151 -8.77 -22.95 -23.92
N SER A 152 -8.28 -21.72 -24.02
CA SER A 152 -7.24 -21.35 -24.99
C SER A 152 -5.82 -21.45 -24.41
N ILE A 153 -5.33 -22.68 -24.29
CA ILE A 153 -3.89 -23.03 -24.29
C ILE A 153 -3.59 -23.87 -25.53
#